data_AF-A0A3D2D2D1-F1
#
_entry.id   AF-A0A3D2D2D1-F1
#
_cell.length_a   1.000
_cell.length_b   1.000
_cell.length_c   1.000
_cell.angle_alpha   90.00
_cell.angle_beta   90.00
_cell.angle_gamma   90.00
#
_symmetry.space_group_name_H-M   'P 1'
#
loop_
_entity.id
_entity.type
_entity.pdbx_description
1 polymer ?
#
loop_
_entity_poly.entity_id
_entity_poly.type
_entity_poly.pdbx_seq_one_letter_code
_entity_poly.pdbx_strand_id
1 'polypeptide(L)'
;MKLTLKNIKELKSNATPLEKRVLNYIVDEWGNYDDKKNIFTDVLNYGCQSGMVGFLIYYTDTVRFYNQYKDEIDGLLYELMSETGLYAPSDLFGDKWDKEDPLAAEDFNQNLLAWFGFEETLRKIGYNFEQLENCI
;
A
#
# COMPACT_ATOMS: atom_id res chain seq x y z
N MET A 1 -14.48 1.85 13.58
CA MET A 1 -14.26 0.88 14.69
C MET A 1 -12.98 1.23 15.44
N LYS A 2 -12.75 0.70 16.65
CA LYS A 2 -11.51 0.98 17.40
C LYS A 2 -10.29 0.26 16.81
N LEU A 3 -9.14 0.92 16.73
CA LEU A 3 -7.86 0.31 16.38
C LEU A 3 -7.40 -0.64 17.48
N THR A 4 -7.63 -1.93 17.28
CA THR A 4 -7.21 -3.00 18.19
C THR A 4 -6.74 -4.21 17.38
N LEU A 5 -5.83 -5.01 17.95
CA LEU A 5 -5.33 -6.22 17.30
C LEU A 5 -6.45 -7.22 16.97
N LYS A 6 -7.49 -7.27 17.81
CA LYS A 6 -8.67 -8.10 17.56
C LYS A 6 -9.38 -7.66 16.27
N ASN A 7 -9.69 -6.38 16.15
CA ASN A 7 -10.39 -5.85 14.98
C ASN A 7 -9.56 -5.98 13.69
N ILE A 8 -8.24 -5.79 13.77
CA ILE A 8 -7.32 -6.05 12.63
C ILE A 8 -7.41 -7.51 12.17
N LYS A 9 -7.46 -8.46 13.11
CA LYS A 9 -7.58 -9.89 12.79
C LYS A 9 -8.95 -10.24 12.21
N GLU A 10 -10.01 -9.58 12.64
CA GLU A 10 -11.37 -9.80 12.12
C GLU A 10 -11.50 -9.37 10.65
N LEU A 11 -10.84 -8.28 10.23
CA LEU A 11 -10.81 -7.84 8.83
C LEU A 11 -10.24 -8.88 7.87
N LYS A 12 -9.35 -9.78 8.32
CA LYS A 12 -8.72 -10.79 7.46
C LYS A 12 -9.71 -11.80 6.88
N SER A 13 -10.87 -11.99 7.49
CA SER A 13 -11.85 -13.02 7.10
C SER A 13 -12.38 -12.82 5.67
N ASN A 14 -12.66 -11.57 5.30
CA ASN A 14 -13.22 -11.21 3.99
C ASN A 14 -12.21 -10.48 3.08
N ALA A 15 -10.99 -10.31 3.56
CA ALA A 15 -9.95 -9.58 2.86
C ALA A 15 -9.44 -10.32 1.61
N THR A 16 -9.10 -9.54 0.59
CA THR A 16 -8.39 -10.01 -0.61
C THR A 16 -6.96 -10.48 -0.27
N PRO A 17 -6.25 -11.16 -1.18
CA PRO A 17 -4.86 -11.56 -0.94
C PRO A 17 -3.92 -10.38 -0.61
N LEU A 18 -4.01 -9.25 -1.32
CA LEU A 18 -3.22 -8.05 -1.03
C LEU A 18 -3.55 -7.48 0.36
N GLU A 19 -4.83 -7.30 0.66
CA GLU A 19 -5.29 -6.81 1.96
C GLU A 19 -4.81 -7.72 3.10
N LYS A 20 -4.89 -9.05 2.94
CA LYS A 20 -4.33 -10.01 3.91
C LYS A 20 -2.84 -9.81 4.12
N ARG A 21 -2.08 -9.53 3.05
CA ARG A 21 -0.64 -9.30 3.14
C ARG A 21 -0.31 -8.03 3.91
N VAL A 22 -1.09 -6.96 3.74
CA VAL A 22 -0.94 -5.70 4.49
C VAL A 22 -1.42 -5.84 5.93
N LEU A 23 -2.53 -6.54 6.17
CA LEU A 23 -3.00 -6.89 7.52
C LEU A 23 -2.01 -7.78 8.27
N ASN A 24 -1.25 -8.65 7.58
CA ASN A 24 -0.16 -9.40 8.19
C ASN A 24 0.96 -8.46 8.65
N TYR A 25 1.39 -7.51 7.80
CA TYR A 25 2.36 -6.49 8.20
C TYR A 25 1.93 -5.72 9.46
N ILE A 26 0.69 -5.25 9.52
CA ILE A 26 0.19 -4.52 10.71
C ILE A 26 0.24 -5.40 11.98
N VAL A 27 -0.04 -6.69 11.85
CA VAL A 27 0.02 -7.64 12.98
C VAL A 27 1.46 -7.88 13.41
N ASP A 28 2.38 -8.02 12.46
CA ASP A 28 3.80 -8.30 12.71
C ASP A 28 4.46 -7.09 13.40
N GLU A 29 4.13 -5.87 12.95
CA GLU A 29 4.63 -4.61 13.54
C GLU A 29 3.90 -4.20 14.82
N TRP A 30 2.81 -4.88 15.18
CA TRP A 30 1.95 -4.46 16.30
C TRP A 30 2.72 -4.33 17.62
N GLY A 31 3.69 -5.20 17.86
CA GLY A 31 4.53 -5.18 19.07
C GLY A 31 5.60 -4.09 19.08
N ASN A 32 5.96 -3.54 17.92
CA ASN A 32 7.11 -2.65 17.76
C ASN A 32 6.79 -1.18 18.03
N TYR A 33 5.50 -0.84 18.12
CA TYR A 33 5.02 0.53 18.24
C TYR A 33 4.26 0.77 19.54
N ASP A 34 4.62 1.77 20.35
CA ASP A 34 3.83 2.12 21.53
C ASP A 34 2.46 2.70 21.14
N ASP A 35 2.46 3.71 20.27
CA ASP A 35 1.24 4.22 19.62
C ASP A 35 0.98 3.46 18.32
N LYS A 36 -0.12 2.68 18.28
CA LYS A 36 -0.45 1.80 17.15
C LYS A 36 -0.82 2.56 15.87
N LYS A 37 -1.17 3.85 15.97
CA LYS A 37 -1.40 4.66 14.76
C LYS A 37 -0.13 4.81 13.93
N ASN A 38 1.04 4.79 14.59
CA ASN A 38 2.33 4.99 13.93
C ASN A 38 2.67 3.88 12.92
N ILE A 39 2.10 2.68 13.08
CA ILE A 39 2.21 1.59 12.07
C ILE A 39 1.68 2.06 10.70
N PHE A 40 0.65 2.91 10.71
CA PHE A 40 0.04 3.48 9.50
C PHE A 40 0.71 4.79 9.12
N THR A 41 0.78 5.75 10.06
CA THR A 41 1.22 7.11 9.73
C THR A 41 2.67 7.16 9.30
N ASP A 42 3.54 6.30 9.82
CA ASP A 42 4.92 6.25 9.37
C ASP A 42 5.01 5.85 7.90
N VAL A 43 4.31 4.77 7.51
CA VAL A 43 4.28 4.33 6.11
C VAL A 43 3.64 5.38 5.21
N LEU A 44 2.53 5.99 5.63
CA LEU A 44 1.81 6.94 4.78
C LEU A 44 2.49 8.33 4.69
N ASN A 45 3.33 8.69 5.65
CA ASN A 45 4.08 9.95 5.63
C ASN A 45 5.42 9.83 4.91
N TYR A 46 6.09 8.68 5.02
CA TYR A 46 7.45 8.50 4.48
C TYR A 46 7.51 7.57 3.26
N GLY A 47 6.46 6.78 3.03
CA GLY A 47 6.37 5.79 1.96
C GLY A 47 7.23 4.56 2.19
N CYS A 48 6.97 3.51 1.42
CA CYS A 48 7.81 2.31 1.32
C CYS A 48 9.23 2.66 0.86
N GLN A 49 9.37 3.74 0.09
CA GLN A 49 10.65 4.29 -0.36
C GLN A 49 11.63 4.58 0.80
N SER A 50 11.13 4.85 2.00
CA SER A 50 11.97 5.06 3.20
C SER A 50 12.67 3.79 3.70
N GLY A 51 12.27 2.61 3.22
CA GLY A 51 12.80 1.32 3.63
C GLY A 51 12.19 0.75 4.92
N MET A 52 11.16 1.38 5.49
CA MET A 52 10.50 0.88 6.70
C MET A 52 9.70 -0.41 6.47
N VAL A 53 9.20 -0.62 5.26
CA VAL A 53 8.55 -1.88 4.88
C VAL A 53 9.64 -2.83 4.40
N GLY A 54 10.23 -3.59 5.33
CA GLY A 54 11.47 -4.34 5.10
C GLY A 54 11.45 -5.33 3.93
N PHE A 55 10.27 -5.83 3.53
CA PHE A 55 10.10 -6.74 2.40
C PHE A 55 9.77 -6.05 1.06
N LEU A 56 9.80 -4.71 1.00
CA LEU A 56 9.60 -3.90 -0.21
C LEU A 56 10.78 -2.95 -0.47
N ILE A 57 11.99 -3.35 -0.07
CA ILE A 57 13.21 -2.55 -0.27
C ILE A 57 13.88 -2.87 -1.62
N TYR A 58 14.06 -4.15 -1.91
CA TYR A 58 14.79 -4.59 -3.10
C TYR A 58 13.86 -4.77 -4.30
N TYR A 59 14.32 -4.37 -5.49
CA TYR A 59 13.58 -4.56 -6.76
C TYR A 59 13.08 -6.00 -6.94
N THR A 60 13.91 -7.00 -6.62
CA THR A 60 13.52 -8.41 -6.72
C THR A 60 12.33 -8.77 -5.83
N ASP A 61 12.17 -8.10 -4.68
CA ASP A 61 11.04 -8.31 -3.79
C ASP A 61 9.82 -7.50 -4.20
N THR A 62 9.99 -6.25 -4.64
CA THR A 62 8.89 -5.38 -5.07
C THR A 62 8.27 -5.83 -6.39
N VAL A 63 9.09 -6.25 -7.36
CA VAL A 63 8.64 -6.87 -8.60
C VAL A 63 7.88 -8.17 -8.32
N ARG A 64 8.39 -9.01 -7.40
CA ARG A 64 7.67 -10.23 -6.99
C ARG A 64 6.33 -9.89 -6.33
N PHE A 65 6.30 -8.86 -5.48
CA PHE A 65 5.08 -8.40 -4.82
C PHE A 65 4.07 -7.88 -5.85
N TYR A 66 4.49 -7.01 -6.77
CA TYR A 66 3.63 -6.48 -7.82
C TYR A 66 3.04 -7.61 -8.66
N ASN A 67 3.88 -8.51 -9.19
CA ASN A 67 3.41 -9.62 -10.01
C ASN A 67 2.46 -10.57 -9.26
N GLN A 68 2.67 -10.77 -7.96
CA GLN A 68 1.80 -11.62 -7.14
C GLN A 68 0.40 -11.00 -6.92
N TYR A 69 0.31 -9.67 -6.80
CA TYR A 69 -0.93 -8.96 -6.47
C TYR A 69 -1.42 -8.03 -7.60
N LYS A 70 -0.95 -8.26 -8.83
CA LYS A 70 -1.08 -7.34 -9.96
C LYS A 70 -2.52 -6.90 -10.19
N ASP A 71 -3.46 -7.83 -10.25
CA ASP A 71 -4.87 -7.54 -10.53
C ASP A 71 -5.49 -6.62 -9.45
N GLU A 72 -5.12 -6.82 -8.19
CA GLU A 72 -5.61 -6.01 -7.07
C GLU A 72 -4.99 -4.60 -7.08
N ILE A 73 -3.69 -4.51 -7.37
CA ILE A 73 -2.96 -3.24 -7.47
C ILE A 73 -3.43 -2.42 -8.68
N ASP A 74 -3.57 -3.05 -9.83
CA ASP A 74 -4.07 -2.41 -11.05
C ASP A 74 -5.53 -1.96 -10.85
N GLY A 75 -6.33 -2.71 -10.08
CA GLY A 75 -7.67 -2.32 -9.64
C GLY A 75 -7.68 -1.05 -8.78
N LEU A 76 -6.79 -0.96 -7.79
CA LEU A 76 -6.60 0.24 -6.97
C LEU A 76 -6.17 1.45 -7.82
N LEU A 77 -5.27 1.23 -8.79
CA LEU A 77 -4.82 2.29 -9.68
C LEU A 77 -5.99 2.81 -10.53
N TYR A 78 -6.79 1.91 -11.10
CA TYR A 78 -7.96 2.27 -11.89
C TYR A 78 -8.99 3.07 -11.07
N GLU A 79 -9.23 2.67 -9.83
CA GLU A 79 -10.12 3.39 -8.92
C GLU A 79 -9.61 4.81 -8.67
N LEU A 80 -8.32 4.97 -8.32
CA LEU A 80 -7.69 6.27 -8.12
C LEU A 80 -7.77 7.16 -9.39
N MET A 81 -7.53 6.58 -10.57
CA MET A 81 -7.68 7.29 -11.84
C MET A 81 -9.13 7.77 -12.06
N SER A 82 -10.11 6.92 -11.74
CA SER A 82 -11.53 7.25 -11.85
C SER A 82 -11.96 8.34 -10.87
N GLU A 83 -11.45 8.32 -9.64
CA GLU A 83 -11.79 9.31 -8.60
C GLU A 83 -11.19 10.68 -8.87
N THR A 84 -9.94 10.71 -9.36
CA THR A 84 -9.21 11.96 -9.63
C THR A 84 -9.48 12.53 -11.02
N GLY A 85 -9.93 11.70 -11.96
CA GLY A 85 -10.05 12.04 -13.38
C GLY A 85 -8.70 12.09 -14.11
N LEU A 86 -7.61 11.64 -13.48
CA LEU A 86 -6.27 11.59 -14.06
C LEU A 86 -6.00 10.17 -14.57
N TYR A 87 -5.99 10.00 -15.89
CA TYR A 87 -5.93 8.66 -16.52
C TYR A 87 -4.53 8.27 -17.02
N ALA A 88 -3.53 9.15 -16.91
CA ALA A 88 -2.15 8.79 -17.18
C ALA A 88 -1.42 8.52 -15.85
N PRO A 89 -0.68 7.39 -15.72
CA PRO A 89 0.15 7.16 -14.53
C PRO A 89 1.13 8.31 -14.25
N SER A 90 1.65 8.97 -15.29
CA SER A 90 2.52 10.14 -15.11
C SER A 90 1.81 11.35 -14.49
N ASP A 91 0.49 11.47 -14.62
CA ASP A 91 -0.27 12.54 -13.97
C ASP A 91 -0.45 12.26 -12.47
N LEU A 92 -0.50 10.97 -12.09
CA LEU A 92 -0.60 10.52 -10.70
C LEU A 92 0.75 10.51 -9.98
N PHE A 93 1.80 10.00 -10.65
CA PHE A 93 3.11 9.76 -10.05
C PHE A 93 4.17 10.79 -10.45
N GLY A 94 3.87 11.69 -11.39
CA GLY A 94 4.79 12.72 -11.86
C GLY A 94 6.07 12.15 -12.45
N ASP A 95 7.20 12.72 -12.05
CA ASP A 95 8.54 12.31 -12.51
C ASP A 95 9.01 10.97 -11.91
N LYS A 96 8.25 10.39 -10.97
CA LYS A 96 8.55 9.03 -10.46
C LYS A 96 8.16 7.95 -11.44
N TRP A 97 7.28 8.24 -12.41
CA TRP A 97 6.88 7.27 -13.44
C TRP A 97 7.84 7.32 -14.63
N ASP A 98 8.36 6.16 -15.03
CA ASP A 98 9.12 6.04 -16.26
C ASP A 98 8.17 6.06 -17.47
N LYS A 99 8.23 7.15 -18.23
CA LYS A 99 7.38 7.38 -19.41
C LYS A 99 7.81 6.55 -20.62
N GLU A 100 9.04 6.00 -20.61
CA GLU A 100 9.52 5.09 -21.65
C GLU A 100 8.94 3.68 -21.49
N ASP A 101 8.39 3.35 -20.30
CA ASP A 101 7.67 2.12 -19.99
C ASP A 101 6.20 2.38 -19.59
N PRO A 102 5.34 2.83 -20.51
CA PRO A 102 3.95 3.18 -20.20
C PRO A 102 3.07 2.00 -19.76
N LEU A 103 3.53 0.76 -19.96
CA LEU A 103 2.79 -0.47 -19.62
C LEU A 103 3.30 -1.14 -18.33
N ALA A 104 4.27 -0.54 -17.63
CA ALA A 104 4.93 -1.12 -16.47
C ALA A 104 5.48 -2.54 -16.73
N ALA A 105 6.08 -2.75 -17.90
CA ALA A 105 6.71 -4.00 -18.26
C ALA A 105 8.05 -4.24 -17.54
N GLU A 106 8.72 -3.16 -17.12
CA GLU A 106 10.04 -3.20 -16.52
C GLU A 106 10.01 -2.97 -15.00
N ASP A 107 11.07 -3.41 -14.33
CA ASP A 107 11.16 -3.45 -12.86
C ASP A 107 10.93 -2.09 -12.18
N PHE A 108 11.25 -0.98 -12.85
CA PHE A 108 11.13 0.36 -12.30
C PHE A 108 9.68 0.76 -11.98
N ASN A 109 8.80 0.70 -12.99
CA ASN A 109 7.39 1.03 -12.79
C ASN A 109 6.67 -0.05 -11.98
N GLN A 110 7.08 -1.33 -12.08
CA GLN A 110 6.55 -2.40 -11.22
C GLN A 110 6.87 -2.17 -9.74
N ASN A 111 8.09 -1.71 -9.42
CA ASN A 111 8.46 -1.32 -8.06
C ASN A 111 7.58 -0.17 -7.53
N LEU A 112 7.38 0.87 -8.35
CA LEU A 112 6.53 1.99 -7.98
C LEU A 112 5.09 1.55 -7.71
N LEU A 113 4.54 0.68 -8.57
CA LEU A 113 3.20 0.11 -8.39
C LEU A 113 3.11 -0.81 -7.17
N ALA A 114 4.16 -1.56 -6.83
CA ALA A 114 4.22 -2.35 -5.60
C ALA A 114 4.09 -1.47 -4.35
N TRP A 115 4.85 -0.37 -4.30
CA TRP A 115 4.78 0.60 -3.21
C TRP A 115 3.42 1.26 -3.13
N PHE A 116 2.90 1.77 -4.26
CA PHE A 116 1.56 2.33 -4.35
C PHE A 116 0.50 1.35 -3.84
N GLY A 117 0.50 0.12 -4.35
CA GLY A 117 -0.48 -0.90 -3.97
C GLY A 117 -0.45 -1.21 -2.48
N PHE A 118 0.74 -1.29 -1.87
CA PHE A 118 0.87 -1.49 -0.43
C PHE A 118 0.36 -0.28 0.38
N GLU A 119 0.81 0.93 0.03
CA GLU A 119 0.48 2.17 0.74
C GLU A 119 -1.01 2.49 0.65
N GLU A 120 -1.61 2.34 -0.53
CA GLU A 120 -3.03 2.62 -0.73
C GLU A 120 -3.91 1.58 -0.03
N THR A 121 -3.52 0.30 -0.07
CA THR A 121 -4.20 -0.74 0.72
C THR A 121 -4.11 -0.45 2.22
N LEU A 122 -2.95 0.00 2.70
CA LEU A 122 -2.77 0.37 4.11
C LEU A 122 -3.65 1.56 4.50
N ARG A 123 -3.76 2.58 3.63
CA ARG A 123 -4.65 3.74 3.81
C ARG A 123 -6.12 3.31 3.90
N LYS A 124 -6.58 2.50 2.94
CA LYS A 124 -7.95 1.96 2.92
C LYS A 124 -8.28 1.12 4.15
N ILE A 125 -7.35 0.27 4.60
CA ILE A 125 -7.50 -0.45 5.87
C ILE A 125 -7.61 0.55 7.02
N GLY A 126 -6.75 1.57 7.03
CA GLY A 126 -6.73 2.63 8.04
C GLY A 126 -8.08 3.35 8.21
N TYR A 127 -8.80 3.61 7.12
CA TYR A 127 -10.13 4.25 7.15
C TYR A 127 -11.21 3.46 7.90
N ASN A 128 -10.96 2.19 8.23
CA ASN A 128 -11.86 1.44 9.11
C ASN A 128 -11.78 1.89 10.58
N PHE A 129 -10.74 2.65 10.96
CA PHE A 129 -10.43 2.94 12.36
C PHE A 129 -10.62 4.41 12.76
N GLU A 130 -11.43 4.65 13.78
CA GLU A 130 -11.76 5.99 14.29
C GLU A 130 -10.51 6.78 14.74
N GLN A 131 -9.51 6.07 15.28
CA GLN A 131 -8.26 6.69 15.75
C GLN A 131 -7.40 7.24 14.61
N LEU A 132 -7.64 6.83 13.36
CA LEU A 132 -6.86 7.22 12.19
C LEU A 132 -7.55 8.31 11.35
N GLU A 133 -8.84 8.58 11.58
CA GLU A 133 -9.67 9.49 10.76
C GLU A 133 -9.07 10.90 10.54
N ASN A 134 -8.29 11.41 11.52
CA ASN A 134 -7.67 12.73 11.45
C ASN A 134 -6.15 12.67 11.22
N CYS A 135 -5.62 11.52 10.81
CA CYS A 135 -4.18 11.28 10.71
C CYS A 135 -3.73 10.70 9.36
N ILE A 136 -4.66 10.24 8.51
CA ILE A 136 -4.36 9.57 7.22
C ILE A 136 -5.34 9.95 6.11
#